data_AF-A0A966TF90-F1
#
_entry.id   AF-A0A966TF90-F1
#
_cell.length_a   1.000
_cell.length_b   1.000
_cell.length_c   1.000
_cell.angle_alpha   90.00
_cell.angle_beta   90.00
_cell.angle_gamma   90.00
#
_symmetry.space_group_name_H-M   'P 1'
#
loop_
_entity.id
_entity.type
_entity.pdbx_description
1 polymer ?
#
loop_
_entity_poly.entity_id
_entity_poly.type
_entity_poly.pdbx_seq_one_letter_code
_entity_poly.pdbx_strand_id
1 'polypeptide(L)'
;MQEPVTIFPFLRLSGLEPLVIRPETNFVNVGERTNVTGSKKFARLIRENKYEEALSVARQQAENGAQILDVNMDDALLDGVVAMTTFLNLLQSEPDIARIPLMIDSSKFEIIEAGLKCVQGKCIVNSISLKEGEEKFLQQAEICQRFGAAVIVMAFDEKGQADTMQRKVEISERAYTLLTTRLGYDPQD
;
A
#
# COMPACT_ATOMS: atom_id res chain seq x y z
N MET A 1 14.80 21.87 -32.87
CA MET A 1 13.97 20.68 -32.60
C MET A 1 14.17 20.33 -31.13
N GLN A 2 13.10 20.26 -30.33
CA GLN A 2 13.22 19.74 -28.96
C GLN A 2 13.45 18.23 -29.07
N GLU A 3 14.39 17.71 -28.28
CA GLU A 3 14.59 16.26 -28.16
C GLU A 3 13.30 15.61 -27.63
N PRO A 4 12.96 14.39 -28.10
CA PRO A 4 11.79 13.68 -27.62
C PRO A 4 11.92 13.42 -26.11
N VAL A 5 10.83 13.68 -25.37
CA VAL A 5 10.77 13.39 -23.94
C VAL A 5 10.71 11.87 -23.74
N THR A 6 11.79 11.28 -23.26
CA THR A 6 11.85 9.86 -22.90
C THR A 6 11.27 9.66 -21.50
N ILE A 7 10.18 8.90 -21.39
CA ILE A 7 9.57 8.52 -20.11
C ILE A 7 10.17 7.18 -19.67
N PHE A 8 11.11 7.21 -18.73
CA PHE A 8 11.73 5.99 -18.19
C PHE A 8 10.75 5.17 -17.32
N PRO A 9 10.81 3.82 -17.32
CA PRO A 9 9.94 3.00 -16.49
C PRO A 9 10.47 3.00 -15.04
N PHE A 10 9.92 3.88 -14.21
CA PHE A 10 10.24 3.98 -12.78
C PHE A 10 8.96 3.75 -11.98
N LEU A 11 9.11 3.31 -10.73
CA LEU A 11 8.00 3.27 -9.78
C LEU A 11 7.50 4.70 -9.58
N ARG A 12 6.23 4.90 -9.95
CA ARG A 12 5.52 6.18 -9.85
C ARG A 12 4.35 5.98 -8.93
N LEU A 13 4.33 6.74 -7.86
CA LEU A 13 3.25 6.82 -6.91
C LEU A 13 2.73 8.25 -6.89
N SER A 14 1.54 8.47 -6.32
CA SER A 14 1.02 9.83 -6.17
C SER A 14 0.09 9.91 -4.98
N GLY A 15 0.24 10.99 -4.20
CA GLY A 15 -0.88 11.60 -3.51
C GLY A 15 -1.48 12.67 -4.44
N LEU A 16 -1.62 13.89 -3.94
CA LEU A 16 -1.81 15.09 -4.76
C LEU A 16 -0.53 15.48 -5.51
N GLU A 17 0.64 15.09 -4.99
CA GLU A 17 1.93 15.31 -5.62
C GLU A 17 2.55 13.97 -6.07
N PRO A 18 3.30 13.96 -7.18
CA PRO A 18 3.94 12.74 -7.67
C PRO A 18 5.18 12.37 -6.84
N LEU A 19 5.30 11.09 -6.49
CA LEU A 19 6.52 10.49 -5.97
C LEU A 19 7.10 9.53 -7.02
N VAL A 20 8.22 9.90 -7.62
CA VAL A 20 8.93 9.06 -8.59
C VAL A 20 10.19 8.49 -7.94
N ILE A 21 10.24 7.18 -7.77
CA ILE A 21 11.40 6.49 -7.19
C ILE A 21 12.37 6.18 -8.32
N ARG A 22 13.50 6.90 -8.32
CA ARG A 22 14.55 6.83 -9.33
C ARG A 22 15.75 6.04 -8.81
N PRO A 23 16.68 5.61 -9.67
CA PRO A 23 17.92 4.96 -9.23
C PRO A 23 18.74 5.79 -8.23
N GLU A 24 18.65 7.12 -8.30
CA GLU A 24 19.35 8.06 -7.40
C GLU A 24 18.53 8.42 -6.16
N THR A 25 17.28 7.96 -6.05
CA THR A 25 16.45 8.20 -4.87
C THR A 25 17.04 7.43 -3.70
N ASN A 26 17.26 8.12 -2.59
CA ASN A 26 17.66 7.50 -1.32
C ASN A 26 16.54 6.60 -0.77
N PHE A 27 16.74 6.06 0.44
CA PHE A 27 15.71 5.27 1.11
C PHE A 27 14.38 6.03 1.22
N VAL A 28 13.29 5.36 0.83
CA VAL A 28 11.93 5.91 0.89
C VAL A 28 11.29 5.50 2.21
N ASN A 29 11.00 6.49 3.06
CA ASN A 29 10.42 6.23 4.38
C ASN A 29 8.90 6.04 4.28
N VAL A 30 8.40 4.91 4.80
CA VAL A 30 6.97 4.61 4.96
C VAL A 30 6.58 4.86 6.43
N GLY A 31 5.61 5.74 6.66
CA GLY A 31 5.12 6.04 8.01
C GLY A 31 4.19 4.95 8.54
N GLU A 32 4.61 4.25 9.60
CA GLU A 32 3.94 3.07 10.18
C GLU A 32 2.91 3.34 11.29
N ARG A 33 2.83 4.58 11.81
CA ARG A 33 2.12 4.86 13.08
C ARG A 33 0.59 4.95 12.94
N THR A 34 0.10 4.98 11.71
CA THR A 34 -1.32 4.95 11.31
C THR A 34 -1.84 3.52 11.18
N ASN A 35 -1.42 2.68 12.14
CA ASN A 35 -1.70 1.26 12.17
C ASN A 35 -2.35 0.89 13.51
N VAL A 36 -3.59 0.38 13.48
CA VAL A 36 -4.34 0.03 14.69
C VAL A 36 -3.69 -1.12 15.47
N THR A 37 -3.05 -2.06 14.77
CA THR A 37 -2.33 -3.16 15.41
C THR A 37 -0.98 -2.71 16.00
N GLY A 38 -0.25 -1.84 15.30
CA GLY A 38 1.10 -1.42 15.68
C GLY A 38 1.19 -0.21 16.61
N SER A 39 0.18 0.65 16.67
CA SER A 39 0.23 1.93 17.38
C SER A 39 -0.87 2.07 18.43
N LYS A 40 -0.50 1.91 19.72
CA LYS A 40 -1.43 2.04 20.86
C LYS A 40 -2.19 3.38 20.87
N LYS A 41 -1.52 4.48 20.49
CA LYS A 41 -2.15 5.81 20.40
C LYS A 41 -3.20 5.82 19.31
N PHE A 42 -2.84 5.39 18.10
CA PHE A 42 -3.75 5.39 16.95
C PHE A 42 -4.95 4.47 17.18
N ALA A 43 -4.70 3.25 17.67
CA ALA A 43 -5.74 2.28 18.01
C ALA A 43 -6.80 2.85 18.97
N ARG A 44 -6.35 3.55 20.03
CA ARG A 44 -7.27 4.21 20.97
C ARG A 44 -8.10 5.29 20.28
N LEU A 45 -7.49 6.13 19.45
CA LEU A 45 -8.17 7.22 18.76
C LEU A 45 -9.23 6.70 17.79
N ILE A 46 -8.91 5.66 17.01
CA ILE A 46 -9.87 5.05 16.08
C ILE A 46 -11.04 4.41 16.85
N ARG A 47 -10.78 3.62 17.90
CA ARG A 47 -11.85 3.00 18.71
C ARG A 47 -12.74 4.02 19.43
N GLU A 48 -12.18 5.16 19.82
CA GLU A 48 -12.92 6.27 20.43
C GLU A 48 -13.57 7.22 19.40
N ASN A 49 -13.50 6.91 18.09
CA ASN A 49 -13.96 7.76 16.97
C ASN A 49 -13.35 9.18 16.96
N LYS A 50 -12.14 9.34 17.50
CA LYS A 50 -11.39 10.60 17.54
C LYS A 50 -10.57 10.79 16.27
N TYR A 51 -11.26 10.86 15.13
CA TYR A 51 -10.62 10.93 13.82
C TYR A 51 -9.76 12.18 13.61
N GLU A 52 -10.18 13.34 14.13
CA GLU A 52 -9.37 14.58 14.09
C GLU A 52 -8.01 14.41 14.79
N GLU A 53 -8.01 13.82 15.99
CA GLU A 53 -6.77 13.51 16.69
C GLU A 53 -5.98 12.42 15.95
N ALA A 54 -6.64 11.48 15.29
CA ALA A 54 -5.98 10.44 14.49
C ALA A 54 -5.28 11.03 13.25
N LEU A 55 -5.86 12.03 12.59
CA LEU A 55 -5.24 12.78 11.50
C LEU A 55 -3.95 13.47 11.95
N SER A 56 -3.88 13.93 13.20
CA SER A 56 -2.63 14.50 13.74
C SER A 56 -1.46 13.50 13.76
N VAL A 57 -1.74 12.19 13.90
CA VAL A 57 -0.71 11.14 13.83
C VAL A 57 -0.18 11.01 12.40
N ALA A 58 -1.07 11.05 11.41
CA ALA A 58 -0.70 11.03 9.99
C ALA A 58 0.10 12.29 9.61
N ARG A 59 -0.40 13.48 9.97
CA ARG A 59 0.26 14.77 9.71
C ARG A 59 1.65 14.82 10.30
N GLN A 60 1.80 14.41 11.56
CA GLN A 60 3.11 14.37 12.22
C GLN A 60 4.10 13.46 11.47
N GLN A 61 3.67 12.37 10.86
CA GLN A 61 4.57 11.51 10.09
C GLN A 61 5.00 12.18 8.78
N ALA A 62 4.06 12.78 8.05
CA ALA A 62 4.36 13.51 6.81
C ALA A 62 5.32 14.70 7.07
N GLU A 63 5.11 15.44 8.15
CA GLU A 63 5.99 16.54 8.57
C GLU A 63 7.39 16.07 8.99
N ASN A 64 7.50 14.87 9.56
CA ASN A 64 8.77 14.28 9.98
C ASN A 64 9.45 13.44 8.89
N GLY A 65 9.05 13.61 7.62
CA GLY A 65 9.77 13.07 6.47
C GLY A 65 9.29 11.71 5.97
N ALA A 66 8.13 11.22 6.41
CA ALA A 66 7.49 10.09 5.73
C ALA A 66 7.13 10.51 4.29
N GLN A 67 7.54 9.68 3.33
CA GLN A 67 7.28 9.90 1.90
C GLN A 67 6.08 9.10 1.41
N ILE A 68 5.68 8.06 2.15
CA ILE A 68 4.47 7.26 1.96
C ILE A 68 3.84 7.08 3.34
N LEU A 69 2.52 7.03 3.42
CA LEU A 69 1.80 6.75 4.67
C LEU A 69 1.12 5.38 4.61
N ASP A 70 1.50 4.48 5.51
CA ASP A 70 0.84 3.18 5.68
C ASP A 70 -0.40 3.31 6.57
N VAL A 71 -1.52 2.76 6.13
CA VAL A 71 -2.80 2.84 6.84
C VAL A 71 -3.33 1.44 7.06
N ASN A 72 -3.43 1.04 8.32
CA ASN A 72 -3.96 -0.27 8.72
C ASN A 72 -5.10 -0.11 9.73
N MET A 73 -6.26 -0.68 9.39
CA MET A 73 -7.49 -0.66 10.17
C MET A 73 -7.93 -2.05 10.64
N ASP A 74 -7.03 -3.04 10.59
CA ASP A 74 -7.31 -4.39 11.06
C ASP A 74 -7.39 -4.41 12.59
N ASP A 75 -8.60 -4.62 13.10
CA ASP A 75 -8.89 -4.85 14.50
C ASP A 75 -10.19 -5.64 14.64
N ALA A 76 -10.23 -6.57 15.61
CA ALA A 76 -11.41 -7.41 15.81
C ALA A 76 -12.66 -6.62 16.26
N LEU A 77 -12.49 -5.40 16.78
CA LEU A 77 -13.58 -4.55 17.28
C LEU A 77 -14.06 -3.52 16.24
N LEU A 78 -13.46 -3.49 15.05
CA LEU A 78 -13.79 -2.53 13.99
C LEU A 78 -14.45 -3.20 12.80
N ASP A 79 -15.39 -2.48 12.18
CA ASP A 79 -15.71 -2.71 10.78
C ASP A 79 -14.57 -2.12 9.94
N GLY A 80 -13.66 -2.99 9.49
CA GLY A 80 -12.44 -2.57 8.80
C GLY A 80 -12.71 -1.88 7.46
N VAL A 81 -13.78 -2.25 6.74
CA VAL A 81 -14.15 -1.58 5.48
C VAL A 81 -14.60 -0.15 5.76
N VAL A 82 -15.48 0.03 6.75
CA VAL A 82 -15.96 1.36 7.15
C VAL A 82 -14.81 2.21 7.72
N ALA A 83 -13.97 1.63 8.59
CA ALA A 83 -12.86 2.34 9.21
C ALA A 83 -11.82 2.80 8.18
N MET A 84 -11.45 1.92 7.23
CA MET A 84 -10.50 2.23 6.16
C MET A 84 -11.03 3.35 5.27
N THR A 85 -12.24 3.18 4.71
CA THR A 85 -12.83 4.17 3.80
C THR A 85 -13.04 5.52 4.49
N THR A 86 -13.51 5.54 5.74
CA THR A 86 -13.68 6.77 6.52
C THR A 86 -12.36 7.49 6.69
N PHE A 87 -11.31 6.80 7.14
CA PHE A 87 -10.04 7.46 7.42
C PHE A 87 -9.32 7.90 6.14
N LEU A 88 -9.33 7.11 5.07
CA LEU A 88 -8.74 7.51 3.78
C LEU A 88 -9.44 8.74 3.18
N ASN A 89 -10.76 8.86 3.31
CA ASN A 89 -11.50 10.05 2.87
C ASN A 89 -11.10 11.29 3.69
N LEU A 90 -10.94 11.14 5.01
CA LEU A 90 -10.49 12.24 5.88
C LEU A 90 -9.04 12.65 5.58
N LEU A 91 -8.13 11.70 5.39
CA LEU A 91 -6.74 11.98 5.01
C LEU A 91 -6.67 12.82 3.72
N GLN A 92 -7.53 12.53 2.75
CA GLN A 92 -7.58 13.25 1.47
C GLN A 92 -8.17 14.66 1.59
N SER A 93 -8.87 14.98 2.68
CA SER A 93 -9.33 16.35 2.96
C SER A 93 -8.24 17.26 3.57
N GLU A 94 -7.10 16.70 3.95
CA GLU A 94 -5.98 17.41 4.59
C GLU A 94 -4.79 17.53 3.61
N PRO A 95 -4.57 18.69 2.94
CA PRO A 95 -3.57 18.82 1.88
C PRO A 95 -2.14 18.41 2.29
N ASP A 96 -1.73 18.73 3.52
CA ASP A 96 -0.38 18.42 4.04
C ASP A 96 -0.11 16.90 4.13
N ILE A 97 -1.18 16.11 4.23
CA ILE A 97 -1.14 14.65 4.26
C ILE A 97 -1.40 14.09 2.86
N ALA A 98 -2.43 14.59 2.20
CA ALA A 98 -2.88 14.12 0.89
C ALA A 98 -1.81 14.27 -0.20
N ARG A 99 -0.81 15.14 -0.02
CA ARG A 99 0.32 15.28 -0.96
C ARG A 99 1.17 14.02 -1.14
N ILE A 100 1.31 13.17 -0.12
CA ILE A 100 2.10 11.93 -0.20
C ILE A 100 1.24 10.71 -0.57
N PRO A 101 1.78 9.69 -1.26
CA PRO A 101 1.05 8.46 -1.57
C PRO A 101 0.65 7.67 -0.32
N LEU A 102 -0.43 6.90 -0.45
CA LEU A 102 -0.95 6.03 0.59
C LEU A 102 -0.58 4.57 0.30
N MET A 103 -0.29 3.82 1.35
CA MET A 103 -0.16 2.37 1.36
C MET A 103 -1.35 1.80 2.15
N ILE A 104 -2.19 1.02 1.48
CA ILE A 104 -3.41 0.44 2.04
C ILE A 104 -3.03 -0.92 2.64
N ASP A 105 -2.98 -1.00 3.96
CA ASP A 105 -2.55 -2.19 4.70
C ASP A 105 -3.73 -2.94 5.33
N SER A 106 -3.93 -4.18 4.88
CA SER A 106 -4.88 -5.10 5.51
C SER A 106 -4.59 -6.55 5.12
N SER A 107 -4.87 -7.45 6.06
CA SER A 107 -4.91 -8.89 5.83
C SER A 107 -6.17 -9.37 5.08
N LYS A 108 -7.16 -8.49 4.89
CA LYS A 108 -8.45 -8.79 4.26
C LYS A 108 -8.59 -8.02 2.95
N PHE A 109 -8.68 -8.74 1.84
CA PHE A 109 -8.67 -8.12 0.52
C PHE A 109 -9.89 -7.23 0.26
N GLU A 110 -11.04 -7.50 0.88
CA GLU A 110 -12.22 -6.64 0.80
C GLU A 110 -11.99 -5.25 1.40
N ILE A 111 -11.10 -5.11 2.39
CA ILE A 111 -10.70 -3.82 2.98
C ILE A 111 -9.76 -3.10 2.01
N ILE A 112 -8.80 -3.82 1.42
CA ILE A 112 -7.90 -3.30 0.38
C ILE A 112 -8.73 -2.74 -0.78
N GLU A 113 -9.65 -3.53 -1.32
CA GLU A 113 -10.48 -3.13 -2.47
C GLU A 113 -11.37 -1.92 -2.14
N ALA A 114 -11.90 -1.84 -0.92
CA ALA A 114 -12.64 -0.66 -0.46
C ALA A 114 -11.74 0.58 -0.40
N GLY A 115 -10.50 0.44 0.09
CA GLY A 115 -9.52 1.51 0.09
C GLY A 115 -9.14 1.97 -1.32
N LEU A 116 -8.89 1.03 -2.24
CA LEU A 116 -8.58 1.33 -3.65
C LEU A 116 -9.66 2.17 -4.33
N LYS A 117 -10.93 1.95 -3.98
CA LYS A 117 -12.07 2.74 -4.49
C LYS A 117 -12.12 4.16 -3.94
N CYS A 118 -11.41 4.46 -2.85
CA CYS A 118 -11.43 5.76 -2.20
C CYS A 118 -10.20 6.63 -2.54
N VAL A 119 -9.06 6.04 -2.86
CA VAL A 119 -7.82 6.79 -3.09
C VAL A 119 -7.75 7.33 -4.52
N GLN A 120 -7.52 8.63 -4.66
CA GLN A 120 -7.40 9.29 -5.96
C GLN A 120 -6.05 9.05 -6.65
N GLY A 121 -4.96 9.10 -5.88
CA GLY A 121 -3.60 8.96 -6.41
C GLY A 121 -3.17 7.50 -6.55
N LYS A 122 -2.07 7.26 -7.28
CA LYS A 122 -1.50 5.91 -7.40
C LYS A 122 -0.90 5.46 -6.06
N CYS A 123 -1.58 4.51 -5.43
CA CYS A 123 -1.28 3.98 -4.11
C CYS A 123 -0.54 2.63 -4.17
N ILE A 124 -0.20 2.11 -2.99
CA ILE A 124 0.40 0.79 -2.81
C ILE A 124 -0.58 -0.11 -2.06
N VAL A 125 -0.74 -1.34 -2.53
CA VAL A 125 -1.45 -2.40 -1.80
C VAL A 125 -0.48 -3.16 -0.91
N ASN A 126 -0.77 -3.21 0.39
CA ASN A 126 -0.05 -4.00 1.38
C ASN A 126 -1.04 -5.02 2.00
N SER A 127 -1.11 -6.25 1.54
CA SER A 127 -0.28 -6.90 0.51
C SER A 127 -1.06 -8.05 -0.13
N ILE A 128 -0.49 -8.64 -1.17
CA ILE A 128 -0.96 -9.90 -1.76
C ILE A 128 0.09 -11.01 -1.56
N SER A 129 -0.32 -12.27 -1.64
CA SER A 129 0.59 -13.41 -1.47
C SER A 129 0.05 -14.69 -2.13
N LEU A 130 0.89 -15.72 -2.22
CA LEU A 130 0.51 -17.05 -2.72
C LEU A 130 -0.09 -17.95 -1.63
N LYS A 131 -0.37 -17.43 -0.43
CA LYS A 131 -0.92 -18.18 0.71
C LYS A 131 -2.17 -19.00 0.38
N GLU A 132 -3.07 -18.40 -0.40
CA GLU A 132 -4.34 -19.01 -0.82
C GLU A 132 -4.25 -19.65 -2.22
N GLY A 133 -3.03 -19.82 -2.74
CA GLY A 133 -2.77 -20.38 -4.06
C GLY A 133 -2.69 -19.35 -5.19
N GLU A 134 -2.24 -19.83 -6.34
CA GLU A 134 -1.98 -19.02 -7.55
C GLU A 134 -3.22 -18.31 -8.09
N GLU A 135 -4.37 -19.01 -8.14
CA GLU A 135 -5.61 -18.43 -8.70
C GLU A 135 -6.06 -17.20 -7.90
N LYS A 136 -6.03 -17.30 -6.57
CA LYS A 136 -6.41 -16.20 -5.68
C LYS A 136 -5.44 -15.03 -5.78
N PHE A 137 -4.14 -15.33 -5.83
CA PHE A 137 -3.09 -14.34 -6.02
C PHE A 137 -3.26 -13.56 -7.33
N LEU A 138 -3.48 -14.25 -8.44
CA LEU A 138 -3.68 -13.62 -9.75
C LEU A 138 -4.97 -12.81 -9.81
N GLN A 139 -6.07 -13.30 -9.21
CA GLN A 139 -7.32 -12.55 -9.12
C GLN A 139 -7.13 -11.23 -8.37
N GLN A 140 -6.47 -11.27 -7.21
CA GLN A 140 -6.20 -10.08 -6.40
C GLN A 140 -5.27 -9.10 -7.14
N ALA A 141 -4.21 -9.62 -7.76
CA ALA A 141 -3.30 -8.81 -8.57
C ALA A 141 -4.02 -8.14 -9.75
N GLU A 142 -4.86 -8.85 -10.50
CA GLU A 142 -5.63 -8.26 -11.60
C GLU A 142 -6.51 -7.09 -11.11
N ILE A 143 -7.13 -7.22 -9.94
CA ILE A 143 -7.90 -6.13 -9.33
C ILE A 143 -6.98 -4.94 -9.02
N CYS A 144 -5.83 -5.14 -8.37
CA CYS A 144 -4.85 -4.08 -8.11
C CYS A 144 -4.39 -3.38 -9.39
N GLN A 145 -4.12 -4.16 -10.45
CA GLN A 145 -3.69 -3.66 -11.76
C GLN A 145 -4.76 -2.78 -12.41
N ARG A 146 -6.04 -3.17 -12.31
CA ARG A 146 -7.16 -2.40 -12.83
C ARG A 146 -7.36 -1.07 -12.12
N PHE A 147 -6.99 -0.97 -10.85
CA PHE A 147 -6.91 0.30 -10.11
C PHE A 147 -5.59 1.06 -10.36
N GLY A 148 -4.63 0.45 -11.05
CA GLY A 148 -3.31 1.04 -11.32
C GLY A 148 -2.41 1.15 -10.09
N ALA A 149 -2.64 0.32 -9.06
CA ALA A 149 -1.87 0.35 -7.83
C ALA A 149 -0.54 -0.43 -7.95
N ALA A 150 0.46 0.01 -7.21
CA ALA A 150 1.64 -0.80 -6.90
C ALA A 150 1.30 -1.87 -5.86
N VAL A 151 2.05 -2.96 -5.79
CA VAL A 151 1.73 -4.11 -4.93
C VAL A 151 2.94 -4.59 -4.12
N ILE A 152 2.77 -4.71 -2.81
CA ILE A 152 3.67 -5.50 -1.98
C ILE A 152 3.27 -6.97 -2.11
N VAL A 153 4.24 -7.80 -2.49
CA VAL A 153 4.09 -9.25 -2.52
C VAL A 153 4.80 -9.85 -1.32
N MET A 154 4.04 -10.46 -0.41
CA MET A 154 4.63 -11.15 0.73
C MET A 154 5.25 -12.48 0.29
N ALA A 155 6.42 -12.79 0.85
CA ALA A 155 7.05 -14.10 0.71
C ALA A 155 6.32 -15.14 1.58
N PHE A 156 5.09 -15.44 1.20
CA PHE A 156 4.18 -16.40 1.83
C PHE A 156 3.46 -17.17 0.71
N ASP A 157 3.58 -18.49 0.69
CA ASP A 157 2.93 -19.36 -0.29
C ASP A 157 2.08 -20.45 0.40
N GLU A 158 1.60 -21.43 -0.36
CA GLU A 158 0.76 -22.53 0.11
C GLU A 158 1.43 -23.41 1.18
N LYS A 159 2.76 -23.33 1.30
CA LYS A 159 3.57 -24.06 2.30
C LYS A 159 3.86 -23.22 3.55
N GLY A 160 3.42 -21.95 3.58
CA GLY A 160 3.61 -21.05 4.71
C GLY A 160 4.53 -19.87 4.43
N GLN A 161 4.86 -19.14 5.49
CA GLN A 161 5.73 -17.97 5.44
C GLN A 161 7.19 -18.38 5.19
N ALA A 162 7.90 -17.67 4.31
CA ALA A 162 9.32 -17.90 4.08
C ALA A 162 10.19 -17.39 5.25
N ASP A 163 10.82 -18.33 5.94
CA ASP A 163 11.74 -18.13 7.05
C ASP A 163 13.22 -18.15 6.61
N THR A 164 13.56 -18.92 5.58
CA THR A 164 14.91 -19.02 5.02
C THR A 164 15.13 -18.13 3.79
N MET A 165 16.38 -17.73 3.53
CA MET A 165 16.75 -16.97 2.33
C MET A 165 16.29 -17.68 1.05
N GLN A 166 16.52 -19.00 0.96
CA GLN A 166 16.17 -19.77 -0.23
C GLN A 166 14.67 -19.79 -0.49
N ARG A 167 13.85 -19.93 0.57
CA ARG A 167 12.40 -19.82 0.46
C ARG A 167 11.94 -18.42 0.07
N LYS A 168 12.59 -17.37 0.58
CA LYS A 168 12.27 -15.98 0.18
C LYS A 168 12.49 -15.78 -1.32
N VAL A 169 13.65 -16.21 -1.83
CA VAL A 169 13.98 -16.12 -3.27
C VAL A 169 13.01 -16.95 -4.12
N GLU A 170 12.76 -18.21 -3.75
CA GLU A 170 11.84 -19.11 -4.48
C GLU A 170 10.44 -18.49 -4.64
N ILE A 171 9.85 -17.99 -3.55
CA ILE A 171 8.50 -17.42 -3.58
C ILE A 171 8.49 -16.10 -4.37
N SER A 172 9.47 -15.22 -4.15
CA SER A 172 9.57 -13.95 -4.88
C SER A 172 9.74 -14.17 -6.39
N GLU A 173 10.58 -15.11 -6.82
CA GLU A 173 10.80 -15.43 -8.24
C GLU A 173 9.54 -16.00 -8.89
N ARG A 174 8.85 -16.92 -8.20
CA ARG A 174 7.57 -17.47 -8.65
C ARG A 174 6.53 -16.37 -8.81
N ALA A 175 6.35 -15.52 -7.79
CA ALA A 175 5.38 -14.45 -7.82
C ALA A 175 5.69 -13.41 -8.92
N TYR A 176 6.97 -13.02 -9.07
CA TYR A 176 7.43 -12.12 -10.13
C TYR A 176 7.09 -12.68 -11.52
N THR A 177 7.39 -13.95 -11.75
CA THR A 177 7.09 -14.63 -13.02
C THR A 177 5.59 -14.64 -13.28
N LEU A 178 4.78 -14.98 -12.28
CA LEU A 178 3.32 -14.98 -12.42
C LEU A 178 2.78 -13.59 -12.78
N LEU A 179 3.18 -12.54 -12.05
CA LEU A 179 2.72 -11.17 -12.29
C LEU A 179 3.12 -10.67 -13.68
N THR A 180 4.40 -10.78 -14.02
CA THR A 180 4.94 -10.20 -15.27
C THR A 180 4.55 -11.00 -16.52
N THR A 181 4.49 -12.33 -16.45
CA THR A 181 4.23 -13.16 -17.64
C THR A 181 2.76 -13.47 -17.86
N ARG A 182 1.97 -13.62 -16.78
CA ARG A 182 0.54 -14.00 -16.89
C ARG A 182 -0.38 -12.79 -16.92
N LEU A 183 -0.08 -11.74 -16.15
CA LEU A 183 -0.89 -10.51 -16.09
C LEU A 183 -0.26 -9.33 -16.82
N GLY A 184 1.03 -9.40 -17.18
CA GLY A 184 1.74 -8.24 -17.71
C GLY A 184 1.82 -7.10 -16.70
N TYR A 185 1.89 -7.43 -15.40
CA TYR A 185 2.10 -6.42 -14.36
C TYR A 185 3.46 -5.76 -14.58
N ASP A 186 3.52 -4.44 -14.49
CA ASP A 186 4.77 -3.71 -14.65
C ASP A 186 5.73 -4.09 -13.51
N PRO A 187 6.96 -4.58 -13.80
CA PRO A 187 7.88 -5.03 -12.75
C PRO A 187 8.43 -3.89 -11.88
N GLN A 188 8.09 -2.63 -12.20
CA GLN A 188 8.39 -1.46 -11.38
C GLN A 188 7.34 -1.22 -10.28
N ASP A 189 6.16 -1.81 -10.39
CA ASP A 189 5.01 -1.65 -9.48
C ASP A 189 4.85 -2.86 -8.54
#